data_AF-A0A7G8EP22-F1
#
_entry.id   AF-A0A7G8EP22-F1
#
_cell.length_a   1.000
_cell.length_b   1.000
_cell.length_c   1.000
_cell.angle_alpha   90.00
_cell.angle_beta   90.00
_cell.angle_gamma   90.00
#
_symmetry.space_group_name_H-M   'P 1'
#
loop_
_entity.id
_entity.type
_entity.pdbx_description
1 polymer ?
#
loop_
_entity_poly.entity_id
_entity_poly.type
_entity_poly.pdbx_seq_one_letter_code
_entity_poly.pdbx_strand_id
1 'polypeptide(L)'
;MKQTLRFEQLSCRLQVEGLPDVSVGQRGEAIGIITGWSLRWAGRPELEGRKEHLLALMQVVLPYARHLISGVRRRFGGPPLPVEIGPAGATHTLLLRSSQPDTPPLTIGLDDAELADLVRVLDQLRLDPRLQMPLDLPAPQPLKPREVQGRLPRRQRLAAPLGGAVALAFAAGVSLLLPEPRPQPTAAPQAPAAEPDPSPEPRPSP
;
A
#
# COMPACT_ATOMS: atom_id res chain seq x y z
N MET A 1 0.97 3.95 -41.98
CA MET A 1 -0.16 3.00 -41.96
C MET A 1 -0.66 2.90 -40.54
N LYS A 2 -1.98 2.83 -40.34
CA LYS A 2 -2.59 2.68 -39.02
C LYS A 2 -2.29 1.28 -38.47
N GLN A 3 -1.86 1.21 -37.22
CA GLN A 3 -1.57 -0.03 -36.51
C GLN A 3 -2.66 -0.31 -35.48
N THR A 4 -2.93 -1.59 -35.24
CA THR A 4 -3.94 -2.05 -34.27
C THR A 4 -3.35 -3.13 -33.39
N LEU A 5 -3.34 -2.91 -32.09
CA LEU A 5 -3.04 -3.91 -31.07
C LEU A 5 -4.34 -4.44 -30.49
N ARG A 6 -4.42 -5.76 -30.31
CA ARG A 6 -5.61 -6.42 -29.76
C ARG A 6 -5.20 -7.41 -28.68
N PHE A 7 -5.85 -7.27 -27.53
CA PHE A 7 -5.64 -8.10 -26.36
C PHE A 7 -6.98 -8.68 -25.94
N GLU A 8 -7.04 -9.99 -25.71
CA GLU A 8 -8.29 -10.70 -25.47
C GLU A 8 -8.14 -11.68 -24.30
N GLN A 9 -9.13 -11.65 -23.42
CA GLN A 9 -9.34 -12.59 -22.33
C GLN A 9 -10.78 -13.12 -22.41
N LEU A 10 -11.19 -13.95 -21.44
CA LEU A 10 -12.47 -14.67 -21.50
C LEU A 10 -13.68 -13.73 -21.55
N SER A 11 -13.67 -12.70 -20.71
CA SER A 11 -14.80 -11.76 -20.57
C SER A 11 -14.54 -10.39 -21.18
N CYS A 12 -13.30 -10.08 -21.60
CA CYS A 12 -12.86 -8.73 -21.91
C CYS A 12 -11.92 -8.69 -23.13
N ARG A 13 -12.12 -7.72 -24.02
CA ARG A 13 -11.26 -7.46 -25.18
C ARG A 13 -10.91 -5.98 -25.25
N LEU A 14 -9.61 -5.69 -25.34
CA LEU A 14 -9.06 -4.37 -25.53
C LEU A 14 -8.45 -4.24 -26.93
N GLN A 15 -8.86 -3.21 -27.66
CA GLN A 15 -8.27 -2.83 -28.94
C GLN A 15 -7.68 -1.43 -28.81
N VAL A 16 -6.43 -1.26 -29.25
CA VAL A 16 -5.75 0.04 -29.27
C VAL A 16 -5.27 0.31 -30.68
N GLU A 17 -5.61 1.48 -31.19
CA GLU A 17 -5.29 1.90 -32.54
C GLU A 17 -4.38 3.12 -32.50
N GLY A 18 -3.41 3.15 -33.39
CA GLY A 18 -2.47 4.24 -33.41
C GLY A 18 -1.60 4.31 -34.64
N LEU A 19 -0.71 5.30 -34.60
CA LEU A 19 0.25 5.60 -35.64
C LEU A 19 1.66 5.59 -35.04
N PRO A 20 2.68 5.20 -35.82
CA PRO A 20 4.07 5.40 -35.41
C PRO A 20 4.38 6.89 -35.33
N ASP A 21 5.15 7.30 -34.32
CA ASP A 21 5.66 8.66 -34.24
C ASP A 21 6.92 8.84 -35.10
N VAL A 22 6.70 9.22 -36.36
CA VAL A 22 7.78 9.45 -37.32
C VAL A 22 8.72 10.58 -36.92
N SER A 23 8.27 11.51 -36.06
CA SER A 23 9.10 12.63 -35.60
C SER A 23 10.23 12.19 -34.68
N VAL A 24 10.04 11.06 -33.99
CA VAL A 24 11.03 10.43 -33.09
C VAL A 24 11.70 9.22 -33.77
N GLY A 25 11.56 9.10 -35.10
CA GLY A 25 12.17 8.03 -35.88
C GLY A 25 11.49 6.67 -35.76
N GLN A 26 10.28 6.59 -35.18
CA GLN A 26 9.54 5.33 -35.11
C GLN A 26 9.02 4.92 -36.48
N ARG A 27 9.07 3.61 -36.76
CA ARG A 27 8.64 3.01 -38.03
C ARG A 27 8.04 1.62 -37.79
N GLY A 28 7.36 1.09 -38.81
CA GLY A 28 6.84 -0.26 -38.80
C GLY A 28 5.58 -0.43 -37.94
N GLU A 29 5.59 -1.44 -37.08
CA GLU A 29 4.45 -1.85 -36.23
C GLU A 29 4.32 -1.06 -34.91
N ALA A 30 5.20 -0.07 -34.68
CA ALA A 30 5.17 0.72 -33.46
C ALA A 30 3.95 1.66 -33.40
N ILE A 31 3.39 1.81 -32.19
CA ILE A 31 2.39 2.82 -31.85
C ILE A 31 3.06 3.84 -30.92
N GLY A 32 3.33 5.04 -31.45
CA GLY A 32 3.79 6.19 -30.66
C GLY A 32 2.66 7.16 -30.32
N ILE A 33 1.61 7.17 -31.15
CA ILE A 33 0.44 8.04 -31.00
C ILE A 33 -0.81 7.17 -31.01
N ILE A 34 -1.54 7.14 -29.89
CA ILE A 34 -2.84 6.49 -29.80
C ILE A 34 -3.88 7.39 -30.47
N THR A 35 -4.52 6.88 -31.52
CA THR A 35 -5.61 7.55 -32.24
C THR A 35 -6.98 7.13 -31.72
N GLY A 36 -7.09 5.94 -31.13
CA GLY A 36 -8.34 5.43 -30.59
C GLY A 36 -8.12 4.16 -29.78
N TRP A 37 -9.10 3.81 -28.96
CA TRP A 37 -9.13 2.54 -28.24
C TRP A 37 -10.58 2.15 -27.98
N SER A 38 -10.81 0.85 -27.86
CA SER A 38 -12.09 0.32 -27.43
C SER A 38 -11.91 -0.85 -26.48
N LEU A 39 -12.83 -0.96 -25.53
CA LEU A 39 -12.85 -2.01 -24.52
C LEU A 39 -14.25 -2.60 -24.47
N ARG A 40 -14.33 -3.89 -24.78
CA ARG A 40 -15.59 -4.61 -24.87
C ARG A 40 -15.63 -5.70 -23.81
N TRP A 41 -16.74 -5.76 -23.09
CA TRP A 41 -17.10 -6.91 -22.25
C TRP A 41 -18.24 -7.70 -22.88
N ALA A 42 -18.28 -9.00 -22.59
CA ALA A 42 -19.40 -9.83 -23.01
C ALA A 42 -20.74 -9.27 -22.45
N GLY A 43 -21.69 -8.98 -23.33
CA GLY A 43 -23.03 -8.53 -22.94
C GLY A 43 -23.13 -7.09 -22.40
N ARG A 44 -22.10 -6.25 -22.59
CA ARG A 44 -22.11 -4.84 -22.13
C ARG A 44 -21.80 -3.87 -23.28
N PRO A 45 -22.17 -2.59 -23.14
CA PRO A 45 -21.76 -1.56 -24.09
C PRO A 45 -20.24 -1.51 -24.26
N GLU A 46 -19.79 -1.24 -25.48
CA GLU A 46 -18.39 -0.98 -25.76
C GLU A 46 -18.00 0.38 -25.18
N LEU A 47 -16.86 0.40 -24.51
CA LEU A 47 -16.31 1.59 -23.89
C LEU A 47 -15.22 2.13 -24.82
N GLU A 48 -15.40 3.37 -25.24
CA GLU A 48 -14.46 4.08 -26.10
C GLU A 48 -14.16 5.45 -25.51
N GLY A 49 -13.04 6.03 -25.90
CA GLY A 49 -12.70 7.38 -25.50
C GLY A 49 -11.39 7.86 -26.07
N ARG A 50 -10.95 9.00 -25.54
CA ARG A 50 -9.62 9.55 -25.87
C ARG A 50 -8.52 8.81 -25.11
N LYS A 51 -7.27 9.00 -25.52
CA LYS A 51 -6.07 8.46 -24.86
C LYS A 51 -6.09 8.69 -23.33
N GLU A 52 -6.53 9.86 -22.90
CA GLU A 52 -6.55 10.25 -21.48
C GLU A 52 -7.46 9.33 -20.65
N HIS A 53 -8.54 8.81 -21.25
CA HIS A 53 -9.45 7.89 -20.59
C HIS A 53 -8.83 6.50 -20.41
N LEU A 54 -8.08 6.02 -21.41
CA LEU A 54 -7.33 4.77 -21.31
C LEU A 54 -6.23 4.88 -20.24
N LEU A 55 -5.49 5.98 -20.24
CA LEU A 55 -4.47 6.24 -19.23
C LEU A 55 -5.08 6.30 -17.83
N ALA A 56 -6.16 7.04 -17.64
CA ALA A 56 -6.86 7.11 -16.36
C ALA A 56 -7.38 5.74 -15.91
N LEU A 57 -7.89 4.92 -16.85
CA LEU A 57 -8.30 3.55 -16.56
C LEU A 57 -7.11 2.71 -16.05
N MET A 58 -5.96 2.76 -16.72
CA MET A 58 -4.75 2.07 -16.28
C MET A 58 -4.24 2.57 -14.92
N GLN A 59 -4.23 3.89 -14.71
CA GLN A 59 -3.80 4.53 -13.46
C GLN A 59 -4.69 4.18 -12.26
N VAL A 60 -5.94 3.79 -12.49
CA VAL A 60 -6.92 3.50 -11.45
C VAL A 60 -7.05 1.98 -11.22
N VAL A 61 -7.17 1.20 -12.29
CA VAL A 61 -7.40 -0.26 -12.22
C VAL A 61 -6.16 -1.02 -11.76
N LEU A 62 -4.97 -0.70 -12.30
CA LEU A 62 -3.75 -1.44 -11.97
C LEU A 62 -3.35 -1.28 -10.49
N PRO A 63 -3.37 -0.07 -9.90
CA PRO A 63 -3.13 0.07 -8.46
C PRO A 63 -4.23 -0.58 -7.62
N TYR A 64 -5.50 -0.51 -8.05
CA TYR A 64 -6.61 -1.15 -7.35
C TYR A 64 -6.41 -2.65 -7.20
N ALA A 65 -6.12 -3.34 -8.32
CA ALA A 65 -5.86 -4.78 -8.33
C ALA A 65 -4.71 -5.17 -7.40
N ARG A 66 -3.62 -4.39 -7.40
CA ARG A 66 -2.49 -4.60 -6.49
C ARG A 66 -2.86 -4.46 -5.02
N HIS A 67 -3.71 -3.50 -4.68
CA HIS A 67 -4.21 -3.34 -3.31
C HIS A 67 -5.12 -4.50 -2.91
N LEU A 68 -5.93 -5.01 -3.84
CA LEU A 68 -6.75 -6.21 -3.61
C LEU A 68 -5.92 -7.47 -3.36
N ILE A 69 -4.87 -7.72 -4.16
CA ILE A 69 -3.90 -8.82 -3.91
C ILE A 69 -3.29 -8.68 -2.52
N SER A 70 -3.08 -7.44 -2.12
CA SER A 70 -2.66 -7.06 -0.79
C SER A 70 -3.79 -7.06 0.26
N GLY A 71 -4.98 -7.60 0.00
CA GLY A 71 -6.08 -7.62 0.97
C GLY A 71 -6.57 -6.24 1.44
N VAL A 72 -6.18 -5.15 0.76
CA VAL A 72 -6.62 -3.79 1.06
C VAL A 72 -7.70 -3.41 0.05
N ARG A 73 -8.95 -3.33 0.53
CA ARG A 73 -10.08 -2.88 -0.28
C ARG A 73 -10.29 -1.37 -0.08
N ARG A 74 -9.91 -0.57 -1.07
CA ARG A 74 -10.13 0.89 -1.09
C ARG A 74 -10.46 1.38 -2.48
N ARG A 75 -10.99 2.60 -2.56
CA ARG A 75 -11.33 3.27 -3.81
C ARG A 75 -10.09 3.96 -4.40
N PHE A 76 -10.02 4.00 -5.73
CA PHE A 76 -9.02 4.72 -6.52
C PHE A 76 -9.72 5.60 -7.54
N GLY A 77 -9.10 6.73 -7.87
CA GLY A 77 -9.72 7.79 -8.66
C GLY A 77 -10.59 8.71 -7.81
N GLY A 78 -11.62 9.28 -8.43
CA GLY A 78 -12.52 10.26 -7.82
C GLY A 78 -12.45 11.62 -8.54
N PRO A 79 -13.44 12.50 -8.35
CA PRO A 79 -13.45 13.81 -9.01
C PRO A 79 -12.15 14.58 -8.75
N PRO A 80 -11.54 15.22 -9.77
CA PRO A 80 -12.04 15.43 -11.13
C PRO A 80 -11.64 14.35 -12.16
N LEU A 81 -11.11 13.19 -11.74
CA LEU A 81 -10.62 12.16 -12.67
C LEU A 81 -11.76 11.48 -13.45
N PRO A 82 -11.52 11.10 -14.72
CA PRO A 82 -12.56 10.53 -15.57
C PRO A 82 -12.92 9.08 -15.19
N VAL A 83 -12.07 8.40 -14.42
CA VAL A 83 -12.27 7.00 -14.03
C VAL A 83 -12.12 6.85 -12.52
N GLU A 84 -12.99 6.03 -11.94
CA GLU A 84 -12.99 5.70 -10.53
C GLU A 84 -13.32 4.22 -10.35
N ILE A 85 -12.59 3.51 -9.50
CA ILE A 85 -12.88 2.11 -9.17
C ILE A 85 -12.88 1.90 -7.67
N GLY A 86 -13.78 1.05 -7.18
CA GLY A 86 -13.82 0.73 -5.77
C GLY A 86 -14.56 -0.57 -5.47
N PRO A 87 -14.44 -1.06 -4.22
CA PRO A 87 -15.19 -2.21 -3.77
C PRO A 87 -16.70 -1.88 -3.66
N ALA A 88 -17.55 -2.84 -4.01
CA ALA A 88 -18.99 -2.80 -3.87
C ALA A 88 -19.49 -4.14 -3.29
N GLY A 89 -19.34 -4.30 -1.97
CA GLY A 89 -19.63 -5.57 -1.30
C GLY A 89 -18.68 -6.69 -1.75
N ALA A 90 -19.24 -7.70 -2.41
CA ALA A 90 -18.48 -8.82 -2.98
C ALA A 90 -17.94 -8.54 -4.40
N THR A 91 -18.42 -7.50 -5.07
CA THR A 91 -18.00 -7.13 -6.42
C THR A 91 -17.21 -5.82 -6.40
N HIS A 92 -16.91 -5.31 -7.59
CA HIS A 92 -16.26 -4.04 -7.81
C HIS A 92 -17.17 -3.13 -8.64
N THR A 93 -16.97 -1.82 -8.51
CA THR A 93 -17.66 -0.83 -9.32
C THR A 93 -16.65 0.04 -10.03
N LEU A 94 -16.73 0.06 -11.35
CA LEU A 94 -16.01 0.96 -12.23
C LEU A 94 -16.97 2.08 -12.67
N LEU A 95 -16.64 3.32 -12.32
CA LEU A 95 -17.38 4.51 -12.69
C LEU A 95 -16.57 5.29 -13.72
N LEU A 96 -17.24 5.68 -14.79
CA LEU A 96 -16.67 6.38 -15.94
C LEU A 96 -17.42 7.69 -16.14
N ARG A 97 -16.68 8.79 -16.20
CA ARG A 97 -17.21 10.14 -16.40
C ARG A 97 -16.87 10.56 -17.83
N SER A 98 -17.89 10.98 -18.56
CA SER A 98 -17.70 11.54 -19.91
C SER A 98 -17.01 12.89 -19.85
N SER A 99 -16.25 13.22 -20.89
CA SER A 99 -15.72 14.56 -21.10
C SER A 99 -16.76 15.53 -21.67
N GLN A 100 -17.92 15.05 -22.12
CA GLN A 100 -19.00 15.90 -22.64
C GLN A 100 -19.86 16.44 -21.49
N PRO A 101 -20.28 17.71 -21.55
CA PRO A 101 -21.21 18.28 -20.58
C PRO A 101 -22.53 17.49 -20.58
N ASP A 102 -23.21 17.48 -19.43
CA ASP A 102 -24.54 16.89 -19.24
C ASP A 102 -24.68 15.39 -19.56
N THR A 103 -23.57 14.67 -19.72
CA THR A 103 -23.60 13.21 -19.88
C THR A 103 -23.51 12.53 -18.51
N PRO A 104 -24.48 11.69 -18.12
CA PRO A 104 -24.45 11.00 -16.83
C PRO A 104 -23.27 10.01 -16.78
N PRO A 105 -22.67 9.79 -15.59
CA PRO A 105 -21.58 8.84 -15.44
C PRO A 105 -22.06 7.40 -15.67
N LEU A 106 -21.28 6.62 -16.41
CA LEU A 106 -21.55 5.20 -16.64
C LEU A 106 -20.96 4.39 -15.48
N THR A 107 -21.80 3.54 -14.87
CA THR A 107 -21.39 2.65 -13.78
C THR A 107 -21.44 1.21 -14.23
N ILE A 108 -20.34 0.50 -14.06
CA ILE A 108 -20.16 -0.89 -14.46
C ILE A 108 -19.81 -1.71 -13.22
N GLY A 109 -20.61 -2.73 -12.90
CA GLY A 109 -20.29 -3.71 -11.86
C GLY A 109 -19.37 -4.79 -12.42
N LEU A 110 -18.27 -5.10 -11.74
CA LEU A 110 -17.33 -6.15 -12.16
C LEU A 110 -17.28 -7.24 -11.09
N ASP A 111 -17.39 -8.49 -11.48
CA ASP A 111 -17.01 -9.60 -10.59
C ASP A 111 -15.47 -9.78 -10.55
N ASP A 112 -14.99 -10.71 -9.71
CA ASP A 112 -13.57 -10.96 -9.55
C ASP A 112 -12.90 -11.46 -10.86
N ALA A 113 -13.63 -12.22 -11.68
CA ALA A 113 -13.12 -12.79 -12.92
C ALA A 113 -13.02 -11.73 -14.03
N GLU A 114 -14.06 -10.90 -14.18
CA GLU A 114 -14.08 -9.76 -15.09
C GLU A 114 -13.01 -8.73 -14.72
N LEU A 115 -12.79 -8.48 -13.43
CA LEU A 115 -11.70 -7.61 -12.98
C LEU A 115 -10.34 -8.22 -13.32
N ALA A 116 -10.14 -9.52 -13.08
CA ALA A 116 -8.89 -10.20 -13.40
C ALA A 116 -8.57 -10.12 -14.90
N ASP A 117 -9.56 -10.36 -15.76
CA ASP A 117 -9.41 -10.25 -17.21
C ASP A 117 -9.09 -8.82 -17.65
N LEU A 118 -9.76 -7.82 -17.07
CA LEU A 118 -9.47 -6.41 -17.32
C LEU A 118 -8.02 -6.05 -16.95
N VAL A 119 -7.56 -6.48 -15.78
CA VAL A 119 -6.18 -6.24 -15.33
C VAL A 119 -5.18 -6.88 -16.30
N ARG A 120 -5.45 -8.11 -16.75
CA ARG A 120 -4.59 -8.82 -17.69
C ARG A 120 -4.46 -8.11 -19.03
N VAL A 121 -5.56 -7.64 -19.64
CA VAL A 121 -5.46 -6.92 -20.92
C VAL A 121 -4.72 -5.58 -20.77
N LEU A 122 -4.91 -4.88 -19.65
CA LEU A 122 -4.21 -3.62 -19.38
C LEU A 122 -2.71 -3.83 -19.11
N ASP A 123 -2.35 -4.89 -18.37
CA ASP A 123 -0.95 -5.26 -18.16
C ASP A 123 -0.28 -5.72 -19.46
N GLN A 124 -0.99 -6.47 -20.32
CA GLN A 124 -0.49 -6.84 -21.65
C GLN A 124 -0.22 -5.61 -22.50
N LEU A 125 -1.15 -4.64 -22.55
CA LEU A 125 -0.92 -3.37 -23.24
C LEU A 125 0.30 -2.63 -22.68
N ARG A 126 0.45 -2.56 -21.34
CA ARG A 126 1.58 -1.88 -20.69
C ARG A 126 2.93 -2.50 -21.05
N LEU A 127 2.97 -3.82 -21.23
CA LEU A 127 4.19 -4.58 -21.47
C LEU A 127 4.46 -4.83 -22.97
N ASP A 128 3.55 -4.42 -23.86
CA ASP A 128 3.72 -4.63 -25.30
C ASP A 128 4.84 -3.73 -25.85
N PRO A 129 5.94 -4.29 -26.39
CA PRO A 129 7.06 -3.52 -26.92
C PRO A 129 6.71 -2.68 -28.16
N ARG A 130 5.56 -2.95 -28.80
CA ARG A 130 5.06 -2.16 -29.93
C ARG A 130 4.46 -0.84 -29.46
N LEU A 131 4.03 -0.73 -28.20
CA LEU A 131 3.55 0.51 -27.63
C LEU A 131 4.74 1.37 -27.17
N GLN A 132 5.25 2.21 -28.07
CA GLN A 132 6.46 3.00 -27.85
C GLN A 132 6.11 4.42 -27.46
N MET A 133 5.42 4.57 -26.34
CA MET A 133 5.06 5.87 -25.79
C MET A 133 5.12 5.87 -24.26
N PRO A 134 5.41 7.01 -23.63
CA PRO A 134 5.40 7.10 -22.18
C PRO A 134 3.96 6.94 -21.67
N LEU A 135 3.73 5.85 -20.93
CA LEU A 135 2.55 5.67 -20.10
C LEU A 135 2.88 6.26 -18.73
N ASP A 136 2.33 7.43 -18.42
CA ASP A 136 2.50 8.09 -17.12
C ASP A 136 1.71 7.33 -16.04
N LEU A 137 2.20 6.17 -15.64
CA LEU A 137 1.56 5.30 -14.66
C LEU A 137 2.24 5.46 -13.29
N PRO A 138 1.46 5.47 -12.19
CA PRO A 138 2.04 5.61 -10.87
C PRO A 138 2.98 4.45 -10.56
N ALA A 139 4.18 4.79 -10.10
CA ALA A 139 5.18 3.81 -9.71
C ALA A 139 4.65 2.91 -8.58
N PRO A 140 5.05 1.62 -8.55
CA PRO A 140 4.78 0.74 -7.44
C PRO A 140 5.26 1.31 -6.09
N GLN A 141 4.32 1.70 -5.22
CA GLN A 141 4.63 2.09 -3.85
C GLN A 141 4.28 0.96 -2.86
N PRO A 142 5.10 0.75 -1.82
CA PRO A 142 4.77 -0.17 -0.73
C PRO A 142 3.56 0.36 0.06
N LEU A 143 2.84 -0.55 0.70
CA LEU A 143 1.70 -0.17 1.53
C LEU A 143 2.17 0.51 2.81
N LYS A 144 1.39 1.49 3.27
CA LYS A 144 1.65 2.13 4.55
C LYS A 144 1.39 1.15 5.69
N PRO A 145 2.14 1.20 6.80
CA PRO A 145 1.92 0.31 7.95
C PRO A 145 0.46 0.31 8.46
N ARG A 146 -0.21 1.46 8.40
CA ARG A 146 -1.63 1.60 8.77
C ARG A 146 -2.58 0.82 7.84
N GLU A 147 -2.27 0.74 6.55
CA GLU A 147 -3.05 -0.02 5.57
C GLU A 147 -2.87 -1.53 5.78
N VAL A 148 -1.67 -1.96 6.17
CA VAL A 148 -1.38 -3.35 6.55
C VAL A 148 -2.12 -3.75 7.82
N GLN A 149 -2.17 -2.87 8.83
CA GLN A 149 -2.91 -3.13 10.07
C GLN A 149 -4.41 -3.30 9.86
N GLY A 150 -4.98 -2.68 8.81
CA GLY A 150 -6.37 -2.87 8.41
C GLY A 150 -6.70 -4.31 7.98
N ARG A 151 -5.69 -5.12 7.64
CA ARG A 151 -5.86 -6.53 7.25
C ARG A 151 -6.14 -7.45 8.43
N LEU A 152 -5.67 -7.08 9.63
CA LEU A 152 -5.79 -7.92 10.81
C LEU A 152 -7.21 -7.84 11.37
N PRO A 153 -7.89 -8.96 11.64
CA PRO A 153 -9.18 -8.94 12.31
C PRO A 153 -9.05 -8.20 13.64
N ARG A 154 -10.07 -7.43 14.02
CA ARG A 154 -10.05 -6.59 15.25
C ARG A 154 -9.57 -7.35 16.48
N ARG A 155 -9.88 -8.64 16.59
CA ARG A 155 -9.43 -9.53 17.69
C ARG A 155 -7.91 -9.67 17.75
N GLN A 156 -7.23 -9.88 16.62
CA GLN A 156 -5.76 -9.99 16.58
C GLN A 156 -5.09 -8.62 16.84
N ARG A 157 -5.72 -7.52 16.40
CA ARG A 157 -5.23 -6.16 16.70
C ARG A 157 -5.24 -5.82 18.18
N LEU A 158 -6.22 -6.36 18.93
CA LEU A 158 -6.36 -6.11 20.35
C LEU A 158 -5.58 -7.10 21.23
N ALA A 159 -5.13 -8.23 20.68
CA ALA A 159 -4.39 -9.23 21.45
C ALA A 159 -3.11 -8.68 22.09
N ALA A 160 -2.33 -7.88 21.34
CA ALA A 160 -1.11 -7.27 21.85
C ALA A 160 -1.35 -6.23 22.97
N PRO A 161 -2.20 -5.19 22.80
CA PRO A 161 -2.45 -4.24 23.88
C PRO A 161 -3.15 -4.89 25.08
N LEU A 162 -4.05 -5.85 24.89
CA LEU A 162 -4.69 -6.58 25.98
C LEU A 162 -3.67 -7.45 26.74
N GLY A 163 -2.81 -8.18 26.02
CA GLY A 163 -1.74 -8.97 26.63
C GLY A 163 -0.77 -8.11 27.43
N GLY A 164 -0.38 -6.95 26.89
CA GLY A 164 0.44 -5.97 27.61
C GLY A 164 -0.23 -5.44 28.87
N ALA A 165 -1.52 -5.09 28.80
CA ALA A 165 -2.28 -4.64 29.97
C ALA A 165 -2.39 -5.73 31.04
N VAL A 166 -2.63 -6.99 30.64
CA VAL A 166 -2.67 -8.13 31.56
C VAL A 166 -1.32 -8.36 32.22
N ALA A 167 -0.22 -8.33 31.45
CA ALA A 167 1.13 -8.49 32.00
C ALA A 167 1.49 -7.37 32.98
N LEU A 168 1.10 -6.13 32.66
CA LEU A 168 1.35 -4.97 33.52
C LEU A 168 0.54 -5.04 34.82
N ALA A 169 -0.73 -5.46 34.73
CA ALA A 169 -1.57 -5.71 35.90
C ALA A 169 -1.03 -6.85 36.77
N PHE A 170 -0.52 -7.91 36.16
CA PHE A 170 0.11 -9.02 36.87
C PHE A 170 1.40 -8.58 37.57
N ALA A 171 2.27 -7.83 36.89
CA ALA A 171 3.49 -7.28 37.49
C ALA A 171 3.19 -6.34 38.67
N ALA A 172 2.19 -5.46 38.53
CA ALA A 172 1.73 -4.60 39.62
C ALA A 172 1.18 -5.43 40.80
N GLY A 173 0.36 -6.44 40.52
CA GLY A 173 -0.16 -7.36 41.54
C GLY A 173 0.94 -8.11 42.29
N VAL A 174 1.96 -8.63 41.56
CA VAL A 174 3.12 -9.28 42.18
C VAL A 174 3.92 -8.29 43.01
N SER A 175 4.12 -7.05 42.53
CA SER A 175 4.88 -6.03 43.27
C SER A 175 4.27 -5.70 44.63
N LEU A 176 2.94 -5.73 44.77
CA LEU A 176 2.24 -5.55 46.04
C LEU A 176 2.45 -6.70 47.04
N LEU A 177 2.88 -7.88 46.56
CA LEU A 177 3.19 -9.03 47.39
C LEU A 177 4.67 -9.09 47.79
N LEU A 178 5.53 -8.27 47.18
CA LEU A 178 6.93 -8.18 47.59
C LEU A 178 7.04 -7.39 48.90
N PRO A 179 7.82 -7.89 49.88
CA PRO A 179 8.10 -7.15 51.11
C PRO A 179 8.79 -5.82 50.79
N GLU A 180 8.36 -4.74 51.44
CA GLU A 180 9.01 -3.43 51.38
C GLU A 180 10.53 -3.60 51.69
N PRO A 181 11.42 -3.13 50.79
CA PRO A 181 12.84 -3.23 51.01
C PRO A 181 13.19 -2.45 52.28
N ARG A 182 13.80 -3.15 53.27
CA ARG A 182 14.22 -2.49 54.51
C ARG A 182 15.19 -1.36 54.16
N PRO A 183 14.97 -0.14 54.67
CA PRO A 183 15.91 0.96 54.47
C PRO A 183 17.28 0.52 54.99
N GLN A 184 18.27 0.52 54.11
CA GLN A 184 19.66 0.30 54.50
C GLN A 184 20.05 1.42 55.47
N PRO A 185 20.60 1.10 56.66
CA PRO A 185 21.12 2.13 57.54
C PRO A 185 22.24 2.85 56.79
N THR A 186 22.08 4.16 56.60
CA THR A 186 23.16 5.05 56.18
C THR A 186 24.33 4.79 57.12
N ALA A 187 25.44 4.27 56.59
CA ALA A 187 26.66 4.08 57.36
C ALA A 187 27.06 5.43 57.96
N ALA A 188 26.97 5.55 59.28
CA ALA A 188 27.47 6.72 59.99
C ALA A 188 28.99 6.82 59.74
N PRO A 189 29.55 8.01 59.47
CA PRO A 189 30.99 8.20 59.31
C PRO A 189 31.73 7.64 60.54
N GLN A 190 32.64 6.69 60.32
CA GLN A 190 33.50 6.16 61.39
C GLN A 190 34.39 7.29 61.90
N ALA A 191 34.27 7.61 63.18
CA ALA A 191 35.21 8.49 63.87
C ALA A 191 36.61 7.84 63.89
N PRO A 192 37.71 8.60 63.71
CA PRO A 192 39.06 8.05 63.63
C PRO A 192 39.45 7.32 64.92
N ALA A 193 40.00 6.11 64.77
CA ALA A 193 40.53 5.31 65.85
C ALA A 193 41.67 6.04 66.56
N ALA A 194 41.60 6.09 67.89
CA ALA A 194 42.67 6.58 68.75
C ALA A 194 43.88 5.64 68.66
N GLU A 195 45.04 6.27 68.41
CA GLU A 195 46.37 5.67 68.32
C GLU A 195 46.86 5.23 69.71
N PRO A 196 47.47 4.03 69.87
CA PRO A 196 47.98 3.60 71.17
C PRO A 196 49.37 4.20 71.46
N ASP A 197 49.48 4.80 72.64
CA ASP A 197 50.67 5.39 73.27
C ASP A 197 51.78 4.34 73.51
N PRO A 198 53.06 4.58 73.16
CA PRO A 198 54.13 3.61 73.36
C PRO A 198 54.66 3.61 74.80
N SER A 199 54.84 2.40 75.34
CA SER A 199 55.46 2.13 76.65
C SER A 199 56.93 2.58 76.76
N PRO A 200 57.44 2.87 77.98
CA PRO A 200 58.70 3.57 78.18
C PRO A 200 59.93 2.63 78.14
N GLU A 201 61.01 3.15 77.56
CA GLU A 201 62.33 2.53 77.45
C GLU A 201 63.15 2.71 78.76
N PRO A 202 63.91 1.70 79.24
CA PRO A 202 64.69 1.83 80.46
C PRO A 202 66.09 2.42 80.19
N ARG A 203 66.49 3.35 81.06
CA ARG A 203 67.84 3.95 81.08
C ARG A 203 68.91 2.91 81.45
N PRO A 204 70.13 2.97 80.88
CA PRO A 204 71.31 2.43 81.52
C PRO A 204 72.01 3.50 82.37
N SER A 205 72.67 3.04 83.43
CA SER A 205 73.67 3.74 84.27
C SER A 205 74.90 2.82 84.33
N PRO A 206 76.10 3.25 84.78
CA PRO A 206 76.68 4.59 84.89
C PRO A 206 77.77 4.88 83.83
#